data_AF-A0A966F4E0-F1
#
_entry.id   AF-A0A966F4E0-F1
#
_cell.length_a   1.000
_cell.length_b   1.000
_cell.length_c   1.000
_cell.angle_alpha   90.00
_cell.angle_beta   90.00
_cell.angle_gamma   90.00
#
_symmetry.space_group_name_H-M   'P 1'
#
loop_
_entity.id
_entity.type
_entity.pdbx_description
1 polymer ?
#
loop_
_entity_poly.entity_id
_entity_poly.type
_entity_poly.pdbx_seq_one_letter_code
_entity_poly.pdbx_strand_id
1 'polypeptide(L)'
;MFSRILQPLVKKQTLKVTMLGHSGVGKTSLLCAMYDQFDQIIGKTNLQLTPDDETKTILDNRLKQLKESAQQNSIKIRGGLDKTITTRTYNFDLGKTGKTPSIEIQFQDYKGEYLVKSEELQKIKEFIDESVAIIIPIDTPALMENNSQWHEKLNQPQVIYDLFKSSFADLDFPKLVIFAPVKCEKYLRNTTGEQQLVTAIQEKYSNLLSFFRNDALVPYVAAVMTPVETLGSVDFSRVEEDENGESIFYFIKRDPNRFYEPKNSDQPLRYLLRFLLKLHLQKQKMSKVQELFFMMLDRDKTFLNAMSEFSNGCKNNGAFTIFQGANLLNIN
;
A
#
# COMPACT_ATOMS: atom_id res chain seq x y z
N MET A 1 -44.73 -21.37 -4.11
CA MET A 1 -43.92 -22.59 -3.92
C MET A 1 -42.56 -22.34 -4.56
N PHE A 2 -41.64 -21.74 -3.81
CA PHE A 2 -40.56 -22.44 -3.08
C PHE A 2 -39.36 -22.78 -3.97
N SER A 3 -38.55 -21.77 -4.31
CA SER A 3 -37.10 -21.97 -4.51
C SER A 3 -36.24 -20.69 -4.30
N ARG A 4 -36.70 -19.72 -3.49
CA ARG A 4 -35.81 -18.76 -2.82
C ARG A 4 -35.48 -19.30 -1.43
N ILE A 5 -34.89 -20.50 -1.42
CA ILE A 5 -34.36 -21.11 -0.20
C ILE A 5 -32.93 -20.61 -0.11
N LEU A 6 -32.70 -19.73 0.89
CA LEU A 6 -31.44 -19.53 1.60
C LEU A 6 -30.20 -19.99 0.80
N GLN A 7 -29.67 -19.12 -0.05
CA GLN A 7 -28.22 -19.12 -0.19
C GLN A 7 -27.70 -18.83 1.22
N PRO A 8 -26.89 -19.70 1.85
CA PRO A 8 -26.24 -19.31 3.08
C PRO A 8 -25.52 -18.00 2.78
N LEU A 9 -25.70 -17.00 3.64
CA LEU A 9 -24.90 -15.79 3.62
C LEU A 9 -23.46 -16.27 3.86
N VAL A 10 -22.75 -16.65 2.79
CA VAL A 10 -21.34 -17.01 2.87
C VAL A 10 -20.67 -15.70 3.23
N LYS A 11 -20.42 -15.53 4.54
CA LYS A 11 -19.77 -14.34 5.07
C LYS A 11 -18.40 -14.28 4.40
N LYS A 12 -18.20 -13.29 3.53
CA LYS A 12 -16.91 -13.03 2.90
C LYS A 12 -15.87 -12.82 4.01
N GLN A 13 -14.68 -13.32 3.77
CA GLN A 13 -13.58 -13.13 4.68
C GLN A 13 -12.99 -11.74 4.47
N THR A 14 -13.04 -10.91 5.51
CA THR A 14 -12.52 -9.54 5.45
C THR A 14 -11.04 -9.51 5.79
N LEU A 15 -10.23 -8.92 4.90
CA LEU A 15 -8.82 -8.63 5.07
C LEU A 15 -8.65 -7.13 5.25
N LYS A 16 -8.17 -6.71 6.42
CA LYS A 16 -7.91 -5.29 6.70
C LYS A 16 -6.48 -4.93 6.31
N VAL A 17 -6.33 -3.83 5.58
CA VAL A 17 -5.04 -3.26 5.16
C VAL A 17 -5.02 -1.79 5.56
N THR A 18 -4.05 -1.41 6.38
CA THR A 18 -3.91 -0.02 6.84
C THR A 18 -2.99 0.78 5.92
N MET A 19 -3.44 1.95 5.45
CA MET A 19 -2.62 2.92 4.73
C MET A 19 -2.03 3.94 5.73
N LEU A 20 -0.79 3.71 6.18
CA LEU A 20 -0.13 4.46 7.23
C LEU A 20 0.77 5.57 6.69
N GLY A 21 0.40 6.83 6.92
CA GLY A 21 1.24 7.98 6.56
C GLY A 21 0.58 9.32 6.83
N HIS A 22 1.38 10.39 6.83
CA HIS A 22 0.92 11.76 7.07
C HIS A 22 -0.06 12.26 5.99
N SER A 23 -0.72 13.38 6.25
CA SER A 23 -1.59 14.02 5.27
C SER A 23 -0.77 14.50 4.05
N GLY A 24 -1.30 14.32 2.84
CA GLY A 24 -0.62 14.74 1.61
C GLY A 24 0.54 13.88 1.12
N VAL A 25 0.96 12.85 1.88
CA VAL A 25 2.06 11.96 1.47
C VAL A 25 1.77 11.23 0.15
N GLY A 26 0.51 10.86 -0.07
CA GLY A 26 0.05 10.20 -1.30
C GLY A 26 -0.80 8.94 -1.11
N LYS A 27 -1.36 8.68 0.09
CA LYS A 27 -2.15 7.47 0.39
C LYS A 27 -3.27 7.19 -0.62
N THR A 28 -4.20 8.14 -0.78
CA THR A 28 -5.34 7.98 -1.69
C THR A 28 -4.91 7.93 -3.16
N SER A 29 -3.86 8.68 -3.55
CA SER A 29 -3.33 8.62 -4.91
C SER A 29 -2.66 7.28 -5.21
N LEU A 30 -1.97 6.68 -4.23
CA LEU A 30 -1.42 5.33 -4.34
C LEU A 30 -2.54 4.30 -4.51
N LEU A 31 -3.57 4.34 -3.66
CA LEU A 31 -4.71 3.43 -3.78
C LEU A 31 -5.44 3.58 -5.12
N CYS A 32 -5.58 4.81 -5.61
CA CYS A 32 -6.15 5.08 -6.92
C CYS A 32 -5.29 4.52 -8.06
N ALA A 33 -3.96 4.68 -8.00
CA ALA A 33 -3.04 4.10 -8.98
C ALA A 33 -3.02 2.57 -8.93
N MET A 34 -3.19 1.98 -7.73
CA MET A 34 -3.39 0.54 -7.55
C MET A 34 -4.68 0.12 -8.25
N TYR A 35 -5.79 0.82 -8.01
CA TYR A 35 -7.09 0.57 -8.62
C TYR A 35 -7.08 0.63 -10.16
N ASP A 36 -6.52 1.68 -10.78
CA ASP A 36 -6.46 1.80 -12.25
C ASP A 36 -5.64 0.67 -12.90
N GLN A 37 -4.58 0.20 -12.23
CA GLN A 37 -3.79 -0.95 -12.71
C GLN A 37 -4.46 -2.30 -12.44
N PHE A 38 -5.35 -2.41 -11.45
CA PHE A 38 -6.08 -3.65 -11.18
C PHE A 38 -6.91 -4.06 -12.39
N ASP A 39 -7.69 -3.16 -12.97
CA ASP A 39 -8.50 -3.46 -14.15
C ASP A 39 -7.63 -3.90 -15.35
N GLN A 40 -6.42 -3.34 -15.49
CA GLN A 40 -5.52 -3.60 -16.62
C GLN A 40 -4.69 -4.88 -16.48
N ILE A 41 -4.31 -5.25 -15.26
CA ILE A 41 -3.37 -6.35 -14.98
C ILE A 41 -4.09 -7.58 -14.43
N ILE A 42 -5.05 -7.41 -13.51
CA ILE A 42 -5.82 -8.52 -12.94
C ILE A 42 -6.74 -9.11 -14.02
N GLY A 43 -7.27 -8.30 -14.94
CA GLY A 43 -8.04 -8.79 -16.09
C GLY A 43 -7.27 -9.73 -17.03
N LYS A 44 -5.93 -9.80 -16.92
CA LYS A 44 -5.10 -10.75 -17.67
C LYS A 44 -4.91 -12.09 -16.96
N THR A 45 -5.32 -12.19 -15.69
CA THR A 45 -5.34 -13.44 -14.93
C THR A 45 -6.79 -13.87 -14.68
N ASN A 46 -6.99 -15.06 -14.11
CA ASN A 46 -8.33 -15.52 -13.71
C ASN A 46 -8.81 -14.91 -12.38
N LEU A 47 -8.35 -13.71 -12.03
CA LEU A 47 -8.76 -12.98 -10.83
C LEU A 47 -9.71 -11.84 -11.20
N GLN A 48 -10.53 -11.43 -10.24
CA GLN A 48 -11.29 -10.20 -10.30
C GLN A 48 -11.16 -9.48 -8.97
N LEU A 49 -11.04 -8.16 -9.03
CA LEU A 49 -11.03 -7.28 -7.87
C LEU A 49 -12.05 -6.17 -8.14
N THR A 50 -13.17 -6.19 -7.42
CA THR A 50 -14.31 -5.33 -7.70
C THR A 50 -14.55 -4.39 -6.52
N PRO A 51 -14.43 -3.07 -6.67
CA PRO A 51 -14.80 -2.14 -5.61
C PRO A 51 -16.32 -2.16 -5.37
N ASP A 52 -16.75 -1.82 -4.16
CA ASP A 52 -18.15 -1.43 -3.93
C ASP A 52 -18.49 -0.09 -4.62
N ASP A 53 -19.78 0.25 -4.70
CA ASP A 53 -20.25 1.42 -5.46
C ASP A 53 -19.69 2.74 -4.91
N GLU A 54 -19.55 2.86 -3.59
CA GLU A 54 -18.99 4.04 -2.92
C GLU A 54 -17.50 4.18 -3.23
N THR A 55 -16.73 3.11 -3.01
CA THR A 55 -15.30 3.01 -3.33
C THR A 55 -15.05 3.35 -4.79
N LYS A 56 -15.81 2.74 -5.70
CA LYS A 56 -15.73 2.99 -7.14
C LYS A 56 -15.94 4.46 -7.46
N THR A 57 -17.00 5.07 -6.94
CA THR A 57 -17.32 6.47 -7.21
C THR A 57 -16.20 7.40 -6.73
N ILE A 58 -15.66 7.16 -5.54
CA ILE A 58 -14.59 7.99 -4.99
C ILE A 58 -13.30 7.83 -5.80
N LEU A 59 -12.92 6.59 -6.13
CA LEU A 59 -11.68 6.31 -6.87
C LEU A 59 -11.77 6.76 -8.32
N ASP A 60 -12.90 6.60 -9.01
CA ASP A 60 -13.13 7.12 -10.37
C ASP A 60 -12.97 8.64 -10.42
N ASN A 61 -13.52 9.36 -9.44
CA ASN A 61 -13.35 10.80 -9.31
C ASN A 61 -11.89 11.19 -9.06
N ARG A 62 -11.20 10.48 -8.16
CA ARG A 62 -9.77 10.75 -7.91
C ARG A 62 -8.91 10.42 -9.13
N LEU A 63 -9.23 9.36 -9.85
CA LEU A 63 -8.54 8.94 -11.07
C LEU A 63 -8.68 9.99 -12.17
N LYS A 64 -9.88 10.56 -12.33
CA LYS A 64 -10.11 11.70 -13.23
C LYS A 64 -9.20 12.88 -12.87
N GLN A 65 -9.12 13.26 -11.59
CA GLN A 65 -8.23 14.34 -11.13
C GLN A 65 -6.74 14.04 -11.39
N LEU A 66 -6.30 12.81 -11.16
CA LEU A 66 -4.91 12.39 -11.47
C LEU A 66 -4.63 12.46 -12.97
N LYS A 67 -5.56 12.01 -13.82
CA LYS A 67 -5.45 12.06 -15.28
C LYS A 67 -5.40 13.50 -15.78
N GLU A 68 -6.26 14.39 -15.27
CA GLU A 68 -6.26 15.82 -15.57
C GLU A 68 -4.96 16.51 -15.12
N SER A 69 -4.48 16.20 -13.91
CA SER A 69 -3.18 16.73 -13.41
C SER A 69 -2.03 16.28 -14.33
N ALA A 70 -2.04 15.00 -14.71
CA ALA A 70 -1.06 14.43 -15.64
C ALA A 70 -1.22 14.91 -17.08
N GLN A 71 -2.18 15.77 -17.43
CA GLN A 71 -2.22 16.47 -18.72
C GLN A 71 -1.42 17.77 -18.69
N GLN A 72 -1.27 18.38 -17.51
CA GLN A 72 -0.55 19.64 -17.34
C GLN A 72 0.97 19.45 -17.54
N ASN A 73 1.63 20.44 -18.15
CA ASN A 73 3.09 20.43 -18.33
C ASN A 73 3.85 20.58 -17.02
N SER A 74 3.23 21.22 -16.03
CA SER A 74 3.76 21.37 -14.68
C SER A 74 2.66 21.19 -13.65
N ILE A 75 2.93 20.41 -12.61
CA ILE A 75 2.02 20.18 -11.49
C ILE A 75 2.65 20.81 -10.25
N LYS A 76 1.85 21.57 -9.50
CA LYS A 76 2.24 22.13 -8.21
C LYS A 76 1.52 21.36 -7.11
N ILE A 77 2.27 20.72 -6.23
CA ILE A 77 1.72 20.06 -5.05
C ILE A 77 2.18 20.85 -3.84
N ARG A 78 1.23 21.46 -3.12
CA ARG A 78 1.54 22.09 -1.84
C ARG A 78 1.73 20.99 -0.80
N GLY A 79 2.82 21.06 -0.04
CA GLY A 79 3.12 20.09 1.01
C GLY A 79 1.98 20.03 2.05
N GLY A 80 1.14 19.01 1.97
CA GLY A 80 0.14 18.71 3.01
C GLY A 80 -1.27 19.28 2.86
N LEU A 81 -1.67 19.87 1.72
CA LEU A 81 -2.97 20.56 1.59
C LEU A 81 -4.12 19.79 0.93
N ASP A 82 -3.87 18.70 0.18
CA ASP A 82 -4.92 17.74 -0.18
C ASP A 82 -5.24 16.87 1.04
N LYS A 83 -5.87 17.49 2.05
CA LYS A 83 -6.18 16.84 3.33
C LYS A 83 -7.34 15.88 3.14
N THR A 84 -7.12 14.60 3.47
CA THR A 84 -8.24 13.66 3.67
C THR A 84 -8.97 14.09 4.94
N ILE A 85 -10.15 14.70 4.79
CA ILE A 85 -10.93 15.30 5.90
C ILE A 85 -11.66 14.23 6.73
N THR A 86 -11.68 12.96 6.31
CA THR A 86 -12.42 11.86 6.96
C THR A 86 -11.65 10.55 6.83
N THR A 87 -11.55 9.76 7.91
CA THR A 87 -11.14 8.36 7.78
C THR A 87 -12.10 7.64 6.84
N ARG A 88 -11.57 6.86 5.90
CA ARG A 88 -12.34 6.14 4.89
C ARG A 88 -11.88 4.70 4.80
N THR A 89 -12.84 3.83 4.51
CA THR A 89 -12.60 2.44 4.18
C THR A 89 -12.98 2.23 2.73
N TYR A 90 -12.06 1.66 1.96
CA TYR A 90 -12.30 1.27 0.57
C TYR A 90 -12.42 -0.24 0.49
N ASN A 91 -13.58 -0.74 0.09
CA ASN A 91 -13.88 -2.16 0.07
C ASN A 91 -13.72 -2.72 -1.34
N PHE A 92 -13.01 -3.82 -1.45
CA PHE A 92 -12.81 -4.53 -2.71
C PHE A 92 -13.09 -6.01 -2.55
N ASP A 93 -13.99 -6.52 -3.36
CA ASP A 93 -14.24 -7.94 -3.49
C ASP A 93 -13.18 -8.60 -4.35
N LEU A 94 -12.38 -9.49 -3.76
CA LEU A 94 -11.41 -10.33 -4.46
C LEU A 94 -11.98 -11.73 -4.68
N GLY A 95 -11.91 -12.20 -5.91
CA GLY A 95 -12.36 -13.53 -6.29
C GLY A 95 -11.77 -14.01 -7.60
N LYS A 96 -12.26 -15.16 -8.06
CA LYS A 96 -12.01 -15.63 -9.42
C LYS A 96 -12.96 -14.93 -10.39
N THR A 97 -12.48 -14.58 -11.58
CA THR A 97 -13.31 -14.05 -12.67
C THR A 97 -14.53 -14.92 -12.91
N GLY A 98 -15.72 -14.31 -12.92
CA GLY A 98 -16.99 -14.99 -13.20
C GLY A 98 -17.52 -15.86 -12.06
N LYS A 99 -16.91 -15.82 -10.87
CA LYS A 99 -17.42 -16.48 -9.66
C LYS A 99 -17.75 -15.45 -8.57
N THR A 100 -18.54 -15.88 -7.60
CA THR A 100 -18.78 -15.09 -6.38
C THR A 100 -17.45 -14.86 -5.65
N PRO A 101 -17.09 -13.60 -5.33
CA PRO A 101 -15.94 -13.28 -4.52
C PRO A 101 -15.98 -13.98 -3.16
N SER A 102 -14.82 -14.46 -2.71
CA SER A 102 -14.66 -15.15 -1.42
C SER A 102 -13.99 -14.27 -0.35
N ILE A 103 -13.26 -13.25 -0.79
CA ILE A 103 -12.51 -12.33 0.07
C ILE A 103 -13.00 -10.91 -0.16
N GLU A 104 -13.11 -10.15 0.91
CA GLU A 104 -13.21 -8.69 0.88
C GLU A 104 -11.89 -8.11 1.40
N ILE A 105 -11.27 -7.19 0.66
CA ILE A 105 -10.10 -6.42 1.08
C ILE A 105 -10.57 -5.01 1.45
N GLN A 106 -10.31 -4.60 2.69
CA GLN A 106 -10.64 -3.29 3.21
C GLN A 106 -9.36 -2.46 3.37
N PHE A 107 -9.16 -1.47 2.50
CA PHE A 107 -8.10 -0.48 2.67
C PHE A 107 -8.58 0.66 3.57
N GLN A 108 -7.93 0.83 4.71
CA GLN A 108 -8.25 1.85 5.70
C GLN A 108 -7.32 3.04 5.51
N ASP A 109 -7.87 4.13 4.97
CA ASP A 109 -7.19 5.42 4.74
C ASP A 109 -7.65 6.41 5.81
N TYR A 110 -6.86 6.55 6.87
CA TYR A 110 -7.18 7.46 7.96
C TYR A 110 -6.59 8.86 7.71
N LYS A 111 -7.10 9.85 8.45
CA LYS A 111 -6.59 11.22 8.37
C LYS A 111 -5.12 11.23 8.80
N GLY A 112 -4.24 11.65 7.92
CA GLY A 112 -2.81 11.66 8.21
C GLY A 112 -2.37 12.78 9.15
N GLU A 113 -3.26 13.65 9.62
CA GLU A 113 -2.91 14.56 10.71
C GLU A 113 -2.89 13.73 12.00
N TYR A 114 -1.71 13.30 12.44
CA TYR A 114 -1.49 12.71 13.75
C TYR A 114 -1.61 13.83 14.81
N LEU A 115 -2.77 14.48 14.86
CA LEU A 115 -3.04 15.52 15.83
C LEU A 115 -3.13 14.82 17.18
N VAL A 116 -2.10 14.99 18.02
CA VAL A 116 -2.04 15.37 19.45
C VAL A 116 -3.09 14.80 20.45
N LYS A 117 -4.24 14.29 20.01
CA LYS A 117 -5.31 13.70 20.80
C LYS A 117 -5.13 12.19 20.89
N SER A 118 -5.12 11.68 22.13
CA SER A 118 -4.95 10.27 22.46
C SER A 118 -5.94 9.33 21.78
N GLU A 119 -7.18 9.77 21.55
CA GLU A 119 -8.25 8.94 20.95
C GLU A 119 -8.02 8.59 19.47
N GLU A 120 -7.50 9.52 18.67
CA GLU A 120 -7.22 9.27 17.25
C GLU A 120 -6.02 8.32 17.09
N LEU A 121 -5.01 8.47 17.95
CA LEU A 121 -3.88 7.54 18.01
C LEU A 121 -4.33 6.13 18.41
N GLN A 122 -5.27 6.00 19.36
CA GLN A 122 -5.79 4.70 19.75
C GLN A 122 -6.51 4.00 18.60
N LYS A 123 -7.33 4.73 17.83
CA LYS A 123 -7.98 4.18 16.63
C LYS A 123 -6.97 3.74 15.57
N ILE A 124 -5.89 4.50 15.36
CA ILE A 124 -4.83 4.11 14.42
C ILE A 124 -4.16 2.81 14.89
N LYS A 125 -3.91 2.64 16.19
CA LYS A 125 -3.38 1.39 16.74
C LYS A 125 -4.32 0.22 16.49
N GLU A 126 -5.62 0.39 16.76
CA GLU A 126 -6.63 -0.64 16.47
C GLU A 126 -6.60 -1.06 15.00
N PHE A 127 -6.49 -0.10 14.07
CA PHE A 127 -6.36 -0.41 12.65
C PHE A 127 -5.06 -1.16 12.30
N ILE A 128 -3.94 -0.81 12.94
CA ILE A 128 -2.68 -1.55 12.76
C ILE A 128 -2.81 -2.97 13.31
N ASP A 129 -3.41 -3.13 14.50
CA ASP A 129 -3.54 -4.39 15.23
C ASP A 129 -4.45 -5.37 14.47
N GLU A 130 -5.56 -4.88 13.90
CA GLU A 130 -6.52 -5.69 13.14
C GLU A 130 -6.07 -5.99 11.71
N SER A 131 -5.09 -5.26 11.16
CA SER A 131 -4.69 -5.39 9.77
C SER A 131 -3.70 -6.53 9.53
N VAL A 132 -3.88 -7.24 8.41
CA VAL A 132 -2.93 -8.26 7.95
C VAL A 132 -1.72 -7.64 7.25
N ALA A 133 -1.89 -6.43 6.72
CA ALA A 133 -0.83 -5.68 6.08
C ALA A 133 -0.92 -4.18 6.38
N ILE A 134 0.23 -3.52 6.43
CA ILE A 134 0.37 -2.09 6.60
C ILE A 134 1.16 -1.56 5.41
N ILE A 135 0.58 -0.65 4.65
CA ILE A 135 1.25 0.06 3.55
C ILE A 135 1.68 1.42 4.08
N ILE A 136 2.95 1.76 3.94
CA ILE A 136 3.55 3.03 4.35
C ILE A 136 3.93 3.81 3.10
N PRO A 137 3.07 4.71 2.59
CA PRO A 137 3.46 5.56 1.48
C PRO A 137 4.52 6.56 1.93
N ILE A 138 5.54 6.74 1.11
CA ILE A 138 6.67 7.65 1.40
C ILE A 138 6.75 8.68 0.28
N ASP A 139 6.63 9.96 0.63
CA ASP A 139 6.89 11.05 -0.30
C ASP A 139 8.39 11.04 -0.65
N THR A 140 8.70 10.58 -1.87
CA THR A 140 10.08 10.37 -2.30
C THR A 140 10.84 11.68 -2.49
N PRO A 141 10.28 12.73 -3.12
CA PRO A 141 10.92 14.04 -3.14
C PRO A 141 11.27 14.56 -1.75
N ALA A 142 10.37 14.45 -0.77
CA ALA A 142 10.64 14.90 0.59
C ALA A 142 11.74 14.09 1.30
N LEU A 143 11.87 12.80 0.97
CA LEU A 143 12.93 11.93 1.46
C LEU A 143 14.30 12.29 0.84
N MET A 144 14.33 12.54 -0.46
CA MET A 144 15.57 12.53 -1.25
C MET A 144 16.15 13.93 -1.49
N GLU A 145 15.33 14.98 -1.49
CA GLU A 145 15.74 16.33 -1.89
C GLU A 145 16.21 17.18 -0.71
N ASN A 146 17.13 18.10 -0.99
CA ASN A 146 17.72 19.05 -0.04
C ASN A 146 18.13 18.42 1.32
N ASN A 147 18.92 17.34 1.27
CA ASN A 147 19.35 16.60 2.47
C ASN A 147 18.19 16.12 3.35
N SER A 148 17.08 15.73 2.73
CA SER A 148 15.87 15.24 3.42
C SER A 148 15.18 16.31 4.28
N GLN A 149 15.29 17.59 3.94
CA GLN A 149 14.73 18.71 4.73
C GLN A 149 13.24 18.52 5.09
N TRP A 150 12.45 17.93 4.19
CA TRP A 150 11.01 17.77 4.38
C TRP A 150 10.60 16.38 4.88
N HIS A 151 11.56 15.47 5.07
CA HIS A 151 11.30 14.08 5.43
C HIS A 151 10.54 13.95 6.74
N GLU A 152 11.02 14.62 7.80
CA GLU A 152 10.38 14.57 9.12
C GLU A 152 8.97 15.17 9.09
N LYS A 153 8.73 16.24 8.31
CA LYS A 153 7.40 16.88 8.19
C LYS A 153 6.41 16.01 7.43
N LEU A 154 6.80 15.46 6.27
CA LEU A 154 5.87 14.79 5.34
C LEU A 154 5.81 13.26 5.50
N ASN A 155 6.90 12.61 5.90
CA ASN A 155 6.96 11.15 6.00
C ASN A 155 6.91 10.66 7.45
N GLN A 156 7.21 11.53 8.43
CA GLN A 156 7.07 11.28 9.88
C GLN A 156 7.56 9.90 10.34
N PRO A 157 8.82 9.53 10.04
CA PRO A 157 9.36 8.19 10.33
C PRO A 157 9.29 7.82 11.82
N GLN A 158 9.52 8.78 12.71
CA GLN A 158 9.49 8.56 14.15
C GLN A 158 8.08 8.27 14.68
N VAL A 159 7.07 9.01 14.20
CA VAL A 159 5.66 8.77 14.57
C VAL A 159 5.22 7.38 14.13
N ILE A 160 5.59 6.99 12.90
CA ILE A 160 5.34 5.64 12.39
C ILE A 160 6.02 4.60 13.30
N TYR A 161 7.30 4.79 13.62
CA TYR A 161 8.02 3.89 14.51
C TYR A 161 7.34 3.73 15.88
N ASP A 162 6.91 4.82 16.50
CA ASP A 162 6.26 4.78 17.82
C ASP A 162 4.91 4.02 17.77
N LEU A 163 4.15 4.16 16.67
CA LEU A 163 2.94 3.38 16.43
C LEU A 163 3.24 1.88 16.34
N PHE A 164 4.21 1.49 15.51
CA PHE A 164 4.63 0.09 15.39
C PHE A 164 5.14 -0.48 16.72
N LYS A 165 5.98 0.27 17.44
CA LYS A 165 6.50 -0.16 18.74
C LYS A 165 5.37 -0.49 19.72
N SER A 166 4.28 0.28 19.69
CA SER A 166 3.13 0.03 20.55
C SER A 166 2.25 -1.12 20.08
N SER A 167 1.98 -1.24 18.78
CA SER A 167 1.08 -2.25 18.20
C SER A 167 1.73 -3.63 18.05
N PHE A 168 3.06 -3.72 17.96
CA PHE A 168 3.78 -4.96 17.68
C PHE A 168 4.38 -5.59 18.95
N ALA A 169 4.18 -5.00 20.14
CA ALA A 169 4.80 -5.48 21.38
C ALA A 169 4.46 -6.95 21.68
N ASP A 170 3.22 -7.37 21.42
CA ASP A 170 2.70 -8.71 21.69
C ASP A 170 2.18 -9.39 20.41
N LEU A 171 2.92 -9.24 19.30
CA LEU A 171 2.48 -9.73 18.01
C LEU A 171 2.40 -11.27 17.98
N ASP A 172 1.19 -11.82 17.80
CA ASP A 172 0.90 -13.25 17.78
C ASP A 172 0.51 -13.78 16.38
N PHE A 173 0.48 -12.89 15.39
CA PHE A 173 0.09 -13.18 14.02
C PHE A 173 1.03 -12.49 13.03
N PRO A 174 1.47 -13.17 11.95
CA PRO A 174 2.32 -12.55 10.97
C PRO A 174 1.68 -11.34 10.30
N LYS A 175 2.44 -10.26 10.11
CA LYS A 175 2.04 -9.04 9.41
C LYS A 175 3.00 -8.72 8.27
N LEU A 176 2.44 -8.18 7.18
CA LEU A 176 3.20 -7.61 6.07
C LEU A 176 3.32 -6.10 6.22
N VAL A 177 4.52 -5.56 6.10
CA VAL A 177 4.79 -4.11 6.06
C VAL A 177 5.37 -3.76 4.69
N ILE A 178 4.68 -2.86 3.97
CA ILE A 178 5.05 -2.43 2.62
C ILE A 178 5.47 -0.96 2.66
N PHE A 179 6.75 -0.69 2.54
CA PHE A 179 7.25 0.65 2.25
C PHE A 179 6.98 0.97 0.78
N ALA A 180 6.15 1.97 0.51
CA ALA A 180 5.72 2.34 -0.83
C ALA A 180 6.18 3.75 -1.20
N PRO A 181 7.43 3.93 -1.69
CA PRO A 181 7.89 5.20 -2.24
C PRO A 181 6.99 5.65 -3.38
N VAL A 182 6.32 6.79 -3.19
CA VAL A 182 5.45 7.42 -4.20
C VAL A 182 6.12 8.66 -4.76
N LYS A 183 5.66 9.13 -5.93
CA LYS A 183 6.27 10.26 -6.66
C LYS A 183 7.76 10.02 -6.98
N CYS A 184 8.13 8.75 -7.18
CA CYS A 184 9.53 8.30 -7.31
C CYS A 184 10.03 8.27 -8.76
N GLU A 185 9.25 8.78 -9.73
CA GLU A 185 9.51 8.74 -11.17
C GLU A 185 10.94 9.17 -11.54
N LYS A 186 11.43 10.26 -10.94
CA LYS A 186 12.80 10.80 -11.14
C LYS A 186 13.89 9.78 -10.79
N TYR A 187 13.69 9.00 -9.72
CA TYR A 187 14.71 8.15 -9.11
C TYR A 187 14.76 6.75 -9.71
N LEU A 188 13.66 6.29 -10.32
CA LEU A 188 13.60 4.97 -10.97
C LEU A 188 14.08 4.99 -12.42
N ARG A 189 14.63 6.11 -12.92
CA ARG A 189 15.10 6.21 -14.31
C ARG A 189 16.41 5.47 -14.57
N ASN A 190 17.21 5.22 -13.54
CA ASN A 190 18.50 4.53 -13.64
C ASN A 190 18.87 3.83 -12.33
N THR A 191 19.83 2.91 -12.41
CA THR A 191 20.27 2.09 -11.28
C THR A 191 20.85 2.90 -10.12
N THR A 192 21.51 4.02 -10.39
CA THR A 192 22.06 4.89 -9.33
C THR A 192 20.93 5.49 -8.48
N GLY A 193 19.88 6.02 -9.11
CA GLY A 193 18.72 6.57 -8.40
C GLY A 193 17.96 5.49 -7.62
N GLU A 194 17.85 4.28 -8.18
CA GLU A 194 17.26 3.13 -7.48
C GLU A 194 18.04 2.78 -6.20
N GLN A 195 19.37 2.68 -6.30
CA GLN A 195 20.25 2.39 -5.16
C GLN A 195 20.17 3.49 -4.10
N GLN A 196 20.23 4.76 -4.50
CA GLN A 196 20.09 5.90 -3.59
C GLN A 196 18.75 5.86 -2.85
N LEU A 197 17.66 5.52 -3.54
CA LEU A 197 16.34 5.42 -2.93
C LEU A 197 16.27 4.29 -1.89
N VAL A 198 16.84 3.12 -2.19
CA VAL A 198 16.92 2.00 -1.24
C VAL A 198 17.72 2.40 0.00
N THR A 199 18.91 2.98 -0.20
CA THR A 199 19.78 3.44 0.90
C THR A 199 19.09 4.48 1.76
N ALA A 200 18.43 5.48 1.17
CA ALA A 200 17.72 6.52 1.92
C ALA A 200 16.62 5.95 2.81
N ILE A 201 15.86 4.95 2.34
CA ILE A 201 14.85 4.28 3.19
C ILE A 201 15.52 3.49 4.31
N GLN A 202 16.57 2.72 4.00
CA GLN A 202 17.28 1.95 5.02
C GLN A 202 17.86 2.84 6.12
N GLU A 203 18.40 4.01 5.77
CA GLU A 203 18.95 4.98 6.71
C GLU A 203 17.86 5.70 7.50
N LYS A 204 16.86 6.29 6.82
CA LYS A 204 15.86 7.16 7.45
C LYS A 204 14.77 6.39 8.21
N TYR A 205 14.51 5.14 7.84
CA TYR A 205 13.64 4.21 8.59
C TYR A 205 14.44 3.17 9.39
N SER A 206 15.74 3.40 9.64
CA SER A 206 16.61 2.47 10.35
C SER A 206 16.08 2.03 11.71
N ASN A 207 15.49 2.94 12.50
CA ASN A 207 14.88 2.62 13.80
C ASN A 207 13.76 1.58 13.65
N LEU A 208 12.87 1.76 12.67
CA LEU A 208 11.76 0.85 12.40
C LEU A 208 12.24 -0.49 11.85
N LEU A 209 13.16 -0.46 10.90
CA LEU A 209 13.74 -1.69 10.32
C LEU A 209 14.52 -2.48 11.37
N SER A 210 15.24 -1.81 12.26
CA SER A 210 15.96 -2.46 13.37
C SER A 210 15.00 -3.06 14.39
N PHE A 211 13.90 -2.38 14.69
CA PHE A 211 12.86 -2.91 15.56
C PHE A 211 12.23 -4.21 15.01
N PHE A 212 11.95 -4.26 13.70
CA PHE A 212 11.46 -5.50 13.08
C PHE A 212 12.43 -6.68 13.19
N ARG A 213 13.74 -6.41 13.28
CA ARG A 213 14.80 -7.43 13.42
C ARG A 213 14.97 -7.96 14.84
N ASN A 214 14.22 -7.46 15.82
CA ASN A 214 14.21 -8.04 17.16
C ASN A 214 13.74 -9.51 17.08
N ASP A 215 14.39 -10.40 17.82
CA ASP A 215 14.14 -11.85 17.78
C ASP A 215 12.66 -12.23 17.97
N ALA A 216 11.94 -11.46 18.80
CA ALA A 216 10.51 -11.65 19.04
C ALA A 216 9.64 -11.38 17.79
N LEU A 217 10.09 -10.53 16.86
CA LEU A 217 9.33 -10.08 15.69
C LEU A 217 9.76 -10.73 14.37
N VAL A 218 11.00 -11.22 14.29
CA VAL A 218 11.52 -11.90 13.09
C VAL A 218 10.59 -13.00 12.55
N PRO A 219 9.93 -13.84 13.38
CA PRO A 219 9.01 -14.87 12.87
C PRO A 219 7.71 -14.31 12.30
N TYR A 220 7.34 -13.07 12.64
CA TYR A 220 6.02 -12.51 12.38
C TYR A 220 6.03 -11.36 11.38
N VAL A 221 7.16 -10.69 11.14
CA VAL A 221 7.18 -9.49 10.28
C VAL A 221 7.88 -9.74 8.95
N ALA A 222 7.11 -9.59 7.87
CA ALA A 222 7.65 -9.42 6.51
C ALA A 222 7.70 -7.94 6.18
N ALA A 223 8.86 -7.43 5.75
CA ALA A 223 9.04 -6.02 5.39
C ALA A 223 9.60 -5.91 3.98
N VAL A 224 8.89 -5.18 3.11
CA VAL A 224 9.25 -5.03 1.69
C VAL A 224 9.16 -3.58 1.23
N MET A 225 9.91 -3.25 0.18
CA MET A 225 9.88 -1.97 -0.51
C MET A 225 9.34 -2.17 -1.92
N THR A 226 8.26 -1.47 -2.24
CA THR A 226 7.61 -1.49 -3.55
C THR A 226 7.41 -0.05 -4.06
N PRO A 227 8.39 0.52 -4.78
CA PRO A 227 8.27 1.84 -5.36
C PRO A 227 7.12 1.91 -6.37
N VAL A 228 6.37 3.02 -6.35
CA VAL A 228 5.23 3.27 -7.23
C VAL A 228 5.36 4.63 -7.91
N GLU A 229 5.49 4.61 -9.24
CA GLU A 229 5.33 5.80 -10.08
C GLU A 229 3.84 6.12 -10.14
N THR A 230 3.39 7.12 -9.39
CA THR A 230 1.96 7.39 -9.14
C THR A 230 1.26 8.00 -10.35
N LEU A 231 1.97 8.90 -11.06
CA LEU A 231 1.50 9.46 -12.32
C LEU A 231 2.26 8.85 -13.50
N GLY A 232 3.54 8.52 -13.28
CA GLY A 232 4.46 7.95 -14.26
C GLY A 232 4.91 8.89 -15.38
N SER A 233 4.19 9.99 -15.61
CA SER A 233 4.42 10.94 -16.68
C SER A 233 5.20 12.20 -16.30
N VAL A 234 5.38 12.45 -15.00
CA VAL A 234 6.04 13.64 -14.48
C VAL A 234 7.20 13.28 -13.58
N ASP A 235 8.25 14.10 -13.61
CA ASP A 235 9.38 13.98 -12.71
C ASP A 235 9.40 15.17 -11.74
N PHE A 236 9.85 14.93 -10.50
CA PHE A 236 10.15 16.02 -9.58
C PHE A 236 11.18 16.98 -10.20
N SER A 237 10.94 18.29 -10.07
CA SER A 237 11.80 19.35 -10.59
C SER A 237 12.50 20.11 -9.48
N ARG A 238 11.73 20.74 -8.58
CA ARG A 238 12.25 21.63 -7.53
C ARG A 238 11.21 21.86 -6.44
N VAL A 239 11.65 22.46 -5.34
CA VAL A 239 10.78 23.02 -4.31
C VAL A 239 10.93 24.53 -4.33
N GLU A 240 9.82 25.26 -4.23
CA GLU A 240 9.79 26.70 -3.95
C GLU A 240 9.02 26.92 -2.65
N GLU A 241 9.16 28.10 -2.04
CA GLU A 241 8.34 28.52 -0.90
C GLU A 241 7.30 29.52 -1.37
N ASP A 242 6.08 29.42 -0.83
CA ASP A 242 5.05 30.43 -1.05
C ASP A 242 5.24 31.66 -0.14
N GLU A 243 4.36 32.65 -0.26
CA GLU A 243 4.42 33.89 0.53
C GLU A 243 4.34 33.65 2.05
N ASN A 244 3.86 32.48 2.49
CA ASN A 244 3.78 32.09 3.90
C ASN A 244 4.93 31.17 4.33
N GLY A 245 5.91 30.92 3.45
CA GLY A 245 7.01 29.98 3.70
C GLY A 245 6.62 28.51 3.56
N GLU A 246 5.45 28.19 3.00
CA GLU A 246 5.06 26.79 2.79
C GLU A 246 5.67 26.23 1.51
N SER A 247 6.21 25.01 1.62
CA SER A 247 6.92 24.37 0.51
C SER A 247 5.96 23.87 -0.57
N ILE A 248 6.20 24.31 -1.81
CA ILE A 248 5.51 23.89 -3.03
C ILE A 248 6.45 23.00 -3.84
N PHE A 249 6.05 21.75 -4.03
CA PHE A 249 6.77 20.77 -4.85
C PHE A 249 6.31 20.89 -6.30
N TYR A 250 7.27 21.14 -7.19
CA TYR A 250 7.03 21.23 -8.63
C TYR A 250 7.41 19.93 -9.32
N PHE A 251 6.49 19.44 -10.14
CA PHE A 251 6.71 18.30 -11.02
C PHE A 251 6.53 18.75 -12.46
N ILE A 252 7.40 18.28 -13.35
CA ILE A 252 7.39 18.66 -14.77
C ILE A 252 7.26 17.44 -15.65
N LYS A 253 6.55 17.59 -16.76
CA LYS A 253 6.61 16.62 -17.85
C LYS A 253 7.91 16.80 -18.61
N ARG A 254 8.68 15.72 -18.78
CA ARG A 254 9.82 15.71 -19.69
C ARG A 254 9.41 15.49 -21.15
N ASP A 255 8.31 14.76 -21.35
CA ASP A 255 7.71 14.52 -22.66
C ASP A 255 6.25 15.03 -22.64
N PRO A 256 5.93 16.08 -23.41
CA PRO A 256 4.57 16.62 -23.52
C PRO A 256 3.53 15.58 -23.98
N ASN A 257 3.95 14.57 -24.75
CA ASN A 257 3.07 13.52 -25.28
C ASN A 257 2.83 12.39 -24.28
N ARG A 258 3.49 12.41 -23.12
CA ARG A 258 3.30 11.41 -22.09
C ARG A 258 2.10 11.76 -21.22
N PHE A 259 1.13 10.86 -21.19
CA PHE A 259 -0.08 10.94 -20.38
C PHE A 259 0.04 10.09 -19.12
N TYR A 260 -0.98 10.15 -18.27
CA TYR A 260 -1.10 9.30 -17.09
C TYR A 260 -0.78 7.84 -17.41
N GLU A 261 0.29 7.33 -16.82
CA GLU A 261 0.83 6.00 -17.09
C GLU A 261 1.56 5.50 -15.82
N PRO A 262 0.81 5.24 -14.72
CA PRO A 262 1.41 4.79 -13.48
C PRO A 262 2.18 3.49 -13.71
N LYS A 263 3.27 3.30 -12.97
CA LYS A 263 4.09 2.08 -13.06
C LYS A 263 4.27 1.46 -11.69
N ASN A 264 4.28 0.13 -11.68
CA ASN A 264 4.52 -0.70 -10.51
C ASN A 264 3.44 -0.60 -9.40
N SER A 265 2.31 0.07 -9.64
CA SER A 265 1.23 0.17 -8.65
C SER A 265 0.52 -1.16 -8.41
N ASP A 266 0.76 -2.19 -9.21
CA ASP A 266 0.33 -3.57 -8.94
C ASP A 266 1.17 -4.27 -7.86
N GLN A 267 2.41 -3.84 -7.64
CA GLN A 267 3.38 -4.53 -6.79
C GLN A 267 2.94 -4.63 -5.31
N PRO A 268 2.39 -3.57 -4.67
CA PRO A 268 1.85 -3.70 -3.31
C PRO A 268 0.81 -4.81 -3.18
N LEU A 269 -0.13 -4.91 -4.13
CA LEU A 269 -1.14 -5.98 -4.12
C LEU A 269 -0.51 -7.35 -4.38
N ARG A 270 0.45 -7.46 -5.30
CA ARG A 270 1.13 -8.75 -5.54
C ARG A 270 1.80 -9.28 -4.28
N TYR A 271 2.51 -8.42 -3.54
CA TYR A 271 3.12 -8.80 -2.27
C TYR A 271 2.09 -9.14 -1.20
N LEU A 272 0.96 -8.42 -1.13
CA LEU A 272 -0.16 -8.76 -0.26
C LEU A 272 -0.71 -10.16 -0.58
N LEU A 273 -1.04 -10.45 -1.84
CA LEU A 273 -1.56 -11.77 -2.23
C LEU A 273 -0.52 -12.88 -2.02
N ARG A 274 0.76 -12.59 -2.29
CA ARG A 274 1.87 -13.50 -2.04
C ARG A 274 1.96 -13.89 -0.56
N PHE A 275 1.88 -12.91 0.31
CA PHE A 275 1.90 -13.10 1.76
C PHE A 275 0.68 -13.92 2.24
N LEU A 276 -0.52 -13.57 1.76
CA LEU A 276 -1.75 -14.29 2.10
C LEU A 276 -1.73 -15.76 1.66
N LEU A 277 -1.20 -16.04 0.46
CA LEU A 277 -0.99 -17.41 -0.01
C LEU A 277 -0.01 -18.16 0.89
N LYS A 278 1.08 -17.52 1.32
CA LYS A 278 2.04 -18.17 2.21
C LYS A 278 1.41 -18.53 3.55
N LEU A 279 0.65 -17.62 4.15
CA LEU A 279 -0.10 -17.90 5.38
C LEU A 279 -1.09 -19.05 5.19
N HIS A 280 -1.80 -19.06 4.05
CA HIS A 280 -2.72 -20.15 3.71
C HIS A 280 -2.01 -21.51 3.59
N LEU A 281 -0.79 -21.56 3.04
CA LEU A 281 -0.02 -22.80 2.90
C LEU A 281 0.58 -23.28 4.23
N GLN A 282 0.77 -22.37 5.20
CA GLN A 282 1.37 -22.66 6.51
C GLN A 282 0.36 -22.99 7.62
N LYS A 283 -0.88 -23.35 7.27
CA LYS A 283 -2.00 -23.71 8.18
C LYS A 283 -1.62 -24.55 9.40
N GLN A 284 -0.60 -25.41 9.31
CA GLN A 284 -0.20 -26.34 10.37
C GLN A 284 0.38 -25.69 11.65
N LYS A 285 0.61 -24.36 11.68
CA LYS A 285 1.19 -23.65 12.85
C LYS A 285 0.29 -22.54 13.42
N MET A 286 -0.99 -22.52 13.05
CA MET A 286 -1.88 -21.38 13.32
C MET A 286 -2.78 -21.62 14.54
N SER A 287 -3.18 -20.54 15.22
CA SER A 287 -4.19 -20.60 16.29
C SER A 287 -5.58 -20.95 15.73
N LYS A 288 -6.51 -21.45 16.54
CA LYS A 288 -7.86 -21.87 16.07
C LYS A 288 -8.65 -20.76 15.36
N VAL A 289 -8.42 -19.49 15.71
CA VAL A 289 -9.04 -18.32 15.06
C VAL A 289 -8.47 -18.11 13.66
N GLN A 290 -7.15 -18.29 13.53
CA GLN A 290 -6.43 -18.20 12.26
C GLN A 290 -6.76 -19.40 11.34
N GLU A 291 -6.93 -20.60 11.89
CA GLU A 291 -7.41 -21.76 11.12
C GLU A 291 -8.81 -21.55 10.54
N LEU A 292 -9.74 -21.00 11.33
CA LEU A 292 -11.10 -20.70 10.86
C LEU A 292 -11.10 -19.67 9.72
N PHE A 293 -10.19 -18.70 9.77
CA PHE A 293 -9.96 -17.70 8.74
C PHE A 293 -9.50 -18.37 7.42
N PHE A 294 -8.52 -19.29 7.45
CA PHE A 294 -8.02 -19.93 6.22
C PHE A 294 -8.85 -21.13 5.73
N MET A 295 -9.81 -21.64 6.51
CA MET A 295 -10.70 -22.74 6.12
C MET A 295 -11.64 -22.39 4.95
N MET A 296 -12.00 -21.11 4.75
CA MET A 296 -12.88 -20.72 3.62
C MET A 296 -12.11 -20.50 2.30
N LEU A 297 -10.85 -20.06 2.38
CA LEU A 297 -9.92 -19.97 1.22
C LEU A 297 -9.67 -21.34 0.57
N ASP A 298 -9.83 -22.42 1.33
CA ASP A 298 -9.49 -23.80 0.93
C ASP A 298 -10.45 -24.40 -0.11
N ARG A 299 -11.61 -23.76 -0.32
CA ARG A 299 -12.69 -24.33 -1.14
C ARG A 299 -12.53 -24.08 -2.64
N ASP A 300 -11.56 -23.29 -3.08
CA ASP A 300 -11.32 -23.02 -4.50
C ASP A 300 -9.83 -23.04 -4.87
N LYS A 301 -9.30 -24.24 -5.15
CA LYS A 301 -7.94 -24.43 -5.70
C LYS A 301 -7.67 -23.56 -6.93
N THR A 302 -8.68 -23.28 -7.74
CA THR A 302 -8.49 -22.47 -8.95
C THR A 302 -8.31 -21.00 -8.64
N PHE A 303 -8.94 -20.51 -7.56
CA PHE A 303 -8.70 -19.16 -7.04
C PHE A 303 -7.30 -19.04 -6.43
N LEU A 304 -6.84 -20.03 -5.65
CA LEU A 304 -5.46 -20.06 -5.11
C LEU A 304 -4.41 -20.09 -6.22
N ASN A 305 -4.65 -20.85 -7.30
CA ASN A 305 -3.75 -20.87 -8.46
C ASN A 305 -3.71 -19.50 -9.15
N ALA A 306 -4.85 -18.83 -9.32
CA ALA A 306 -4.92 -17.51 -9.94
C ALA A 306 -4.21 -16.44 -9.07
N MET A 307 -4.38 -16.51 -7.74
CA MET A 307 -3.61 -15.70 -6.79
C MET A 307 -2.11 -15.98 -6.91
N SER A 308 -1.71 -17.26 -7.03
CA SER A 308 -0.30 -17.65 -7.16
C SER A 308 0.32 -17.10 -8.43
N GLU A 309 -0.36 -17.28 -9.58
CA GLU A 309 0.04 -16.73 -10.88
C GLU A 309 0.23 -15.21 -10.81
N PHE A 310 -0.72 -14.48 -10.21
CA PHE A 310 -0.59 -13.04 -10.03
C PHE A 310 0.57 -12.68 -9.09
N SER A 311 0.75 -13.40 -7.98
CA SER A 311 1.83 -13.14 -7.02
C SER A 311 3.24 -13.42 -7.56
N ASN A 312 3.37 -14.30 -8.56
CA ASN A 312 4.65 -14.60 -9.21
C ASN A 312 5.25 -13.40 -9.96
N GLY A 313 4.43 -12.39 -10.27
CA GLY A 313 4.91 -11.12 -10.85
C GLY A 313 5.54 -10.14 -9.85
N CYS A 314 5.76 -10.54 -8.59
CA CYS A 314 6.50 -9.74 -7.61
C CYS A 314 7.93 -9.48 -8.09
N LYS A 315 8.28 -8.19 -8.25
CA LYS A 315 9.64 -7.75 -8.49
C LYS A 315 10.46 -7.81 -7.20
N ASN A 316 11.73 -8.17 -7.31
CA ASN A 316 12.67 -8.30 -6.19
C ASN A 316 14.10 -7.84 -6.55
N ASN A 317 14.22 -6.97 -7.54
CA ASN A 317 15.48 -6.42 -8.05
C ASN A 317 15.43 -4.89 -8.12
N GLY A 318 16.59 -4.26 -8.29
CA GLY A 318 16.69 -2.79 -8.32
C GLY A 318 16.16 -2.17 -7.03
N ALA A 319 15.22 -1.23 -7.16
CA ALA A 319 14.56 -0.60 -6.01
C ALA A 319 13.48 -1.46 -5.32
N PHE A 320 13.20 -2.68 -5.79
CA PHE A 320 12.28 -3.61 -5.14
C PHE A 320 13.05 -4.52 -4.18
N THR A 321 12.92 -4.26 -2.88
CA THR A 321 13.75 -4.91 -1.85
C THR A 321 12.90 -5.63 -0.80
N ILE A 322 13.29 -6.84 -0.41
CA ILE A 322 12.78 -7.51 0.79
C ILE A 322 13.76 -7.18 1.92
N PHE A 323 13.34 -6.36 2.88
CA PHE A 323 14.16 -6.00 4.04
C PHE A 323 14.20 -7.11 5.10
N GLN A 324 13.10 -7.85 5.26
CA GLN A 324 12.99 -8.96 6.21
C GLN A 324 11.85 -9.91 5.82
N GLY A 325 11.91 -11.15 6.31
CA GLY A 325 10.76 -12.05 6.30
C GLY A 325 10.51 -12.71 4.96
N ALA A 326 11.57 -12.96 4.17
CA ALA A 326 11.46 -13.66 2.89
C ALA A 326 10.80 -15.04 3.02
N ASN A 327 10.98 -15.72 4.16
CA ASN A 327 10.31 -16.97 4.52
C ASN A 327 8.79 -16.84 4.63
N LEU A 328 8.26 -15.65 4.95
CA LEU A 328 6.83 -15.33 5.00
C LEU A 328 6.27 -14.94 3.61
N LEU A 329 7.13 -14.88 2.59
CA LEU A 329 6.76 -14.53 1.22
C LEU A 329 7.03 -15.66 0.22
N ASN A 330 7.96 -16.58 0.51
CA ASN A 330 8.30 -17.66 -0.42
C ASN A 330 7.21 -18.74 -0.47
N ILE A 331 6.55 -18.85 -1.62
CA ILE A 331 5.48 -19.84 -1.88
C ILE A 331 6.04 -21.23 -2.27
N ASN A 332 7.33 -21.30 -2.62
CA ASN A 332 8.03 -22.53 -3.00
C ASN A 332 8.24 -23.51 -1.84
#